data_AF-A0A8J9ZFW6-F1
#
_entry.id   AF-A0A8J9ZFW6-F1
#
_cell.length_a   1.000
_cell.length_b   1.000
_cell.length_c   1.000
_cell.angle_alpha   90.00
_cell.angle_beta   90.00
_cell.angle_gamma   90.00
#
_symmetry.space_group_name_H-M   'P 1'
#
loop_
_entity.id
_entity.type
_entity.pdbx_description
1 polymer ?
#
loop_
_entity_poly.entity_id
_entity_poly.type
_entity_poly.pdbx_seq_one_letter_code
_entity_poly.pdbx_strand_id
1 'polypeptide(L)'
;MVASPTPKAIRPCKRRVFEAVWSGKNWSHFIYSINGLKEMQPAAESYTVWAFGDGERNSFHRDVDLVSVKDGDIIEFLYTRFK
;
A
#
# COMPACT_ATOMS: atom_id res chain seq x y z
N MET A 1 -48.25 19.36 -17.42
CA MET A 1 -46.86 19.86 -17.33
C MET A 1 -46.05 18.81 -16.59
N VAL A 2 -45.04 18.20 -17.21
CA VAL A 2 -44.24 17.12 -16.60
C VAL A 2 -42.94 17.73 -16.07
N ALA A 3 -42.68 17.62 -14.78
CA ALA A 3 -41.47 18.15 -14.16
C ALA A 3 -40.26 17.30 -14.60
N SER A 4 -39.23 17.96 -15.15
CA SER A 4 -37.97 17.30 -15.50
C SER A 4 -37.22 16.86 -14.25
N PRO A 5 -36.66 15.64 -14.21
CA PRO A 5 -35.88 15.19 -13.06
C PRO A 5 -34.55 15.96 -12.96
N THR A 6 -34.29 16.54 -11.81
CA THR A 6 -33.05 17.26 -11.51
C THR A 6 -31.86 16.27 -11.52
N PRO A 7 -30.71 16.62 -12.15
CA PRO A 7 -29.53 15.77 -12.15
C PRO A 7 -29.07 15.51 -10.71
N LYS A 8 -28.93 14.23 -10.32
CA LYS A 8 -28.29 13.88 -9.06
C LYS A 8 -26.87 14.41 -9.07
N ALA A 9 -26.51 15.25 -8.09
CA ALA A 9 -25.15 15.70 -7.89
C ALA A 9 -24.21 14.48 -7.81
N ILE A 10 -23.28 14.38 -8.76
CA ILE A 10 -22.22 13.38 -8.75
C ILE A 10 -21.40 13.70 -7.50
N ARG A 11 -21.49 12.83 -6.47
CA ARG A 11 -20.63 12.97 -5.30
C ARG A 11 -19.19 12.88 -5.79
N PRO A 12 -18.31 13.85 -5.49
CA PRO A 12 -16.92 13.72 -5.87
C PRO A 12 -16.37 12.44 -5.23
N CYS A 13 -15.79 11.56 -6.05
CA CYS A 13 -14.99 10.46 -5.55
C CYS A 13 -13.93 11.07 -4.63
N LYS A 14 -14.04 10.85 -3.32
CA LYS A 14 -13.00 11.24 -2.38
C LYS A 14 -11.75 10.47 -2.78
N ARG A 15 -10.82 11.18 -3.43
CA ARG A 15 -9.47 10.69 -3.69
C ARG A 15 -8.88 10.37 -2.31
N ARG A 16 -8.76 9.09 -1.98
CA ARG A 16 -8.09 8.67 -0.76
C ARG A 16 -6.60 8.93 -0.99
N VAL A 17 -6.01 9.73 -0.11
CA VAL A 17 -4.57 9.90 -0.07
C VAL A 17 -3.96 8.55 0.32
N PHE A 18 -2.94 8.12 -0.41
CA PHE A 18 -2.13 6.98 0.00
C PHE A 18 -1.25 7.44 1.16
N GLU A 19 -1.46 6.85 2.33
CA GLU A 19 -0.70 7.14 3.54
C GLU A 19 0.14 5.92 3.92
N ALA A 20 1.45 6.11 4.08
CA ALA A 20 2.34 5.07 4.54
C ALA A 20 3.13 5.56 5.76
N VAL A 21 3.30 4.67 6.74
CA VAL A 21 4.11 4.95 7.92
C VAL A 21 5.27 3.96 7.95
N TRP A 22 6.47 4.50 8.14
CA TRP A 22 7.72 3.76 8.06
C TRP A 22 8.61 3.98 9.27
N SER A 23 9.51 3.04 9.51
CA SER A 23 10.55 3.13 10.54
C SER A 23 11.91 2.82 9.92
N GLY A 24 12.93 3.59 10.26
CA GLY A 24 14.29 3.36 9.80
C GLY A 24 15.05 2.42 10.72
N LYS A 25 15.73 1.41 10.18
CA LYS A 25 16.64 0.55 10.94
C LYS A 25 17.83 0.14 10.06
N ASN A 26 19.04 0.27 10.59
CA ASN A 26 20.29 -0.25 9.99
C ASN A 26 20.42 0.00 8.47
N TRP A 27 20.18 1.23 8.02
CA TRP A 27 20.27 1.68 6.61
C TRP A 27 19.12 1.31 5.68
N SER A 28 17.95 0.94 6.21
CA SER A 28 16.75 0.70 5.43
C SER A 28 15.50 1.31 6.08
N HIS A 29 14.50 1.60 5.25
CA HIS A 29 13.17 2.01 5.65
C HIS A 29 12.16 0.85 5.54
N PHE A 30 11.52 0.51 6.65
CA PHE A 30 10.49 -0.52 6.74
C PHE A 30 9.12 0.13 6.86
N ILE A 31 8.23 -0.10 5.89
CA ILE A 31 6.83 0.32 6.01
C ILE A 31 6.10 -0.65 6.92
N TYR A 32 5.62 -0.15 8.07
CA TYR A 32 4.85 -0.94 9.03
C TYR A 32 3.35 -0.67 8.94
N SER A 33 2.92 0.34 8.17
CA SER A 33 1.49 0.66 7.99
C SER A 33 1.21 1.31 6.65
N ILE A 34 0.12 0.91 5.99
CA ILE A 34 -0.43 1.58 4.80
C ILE A 34 -1.92 1.83 5.03
N ASN A 35 -2.36 3.08 4.84
CA ASN A 35 -3.74 3.53 5.02
C ASN A 35 -4.35 3.12 6.38
N GLY A 36 -3.54 3.16 7.43
CA GLY A 36 -3.91 2.78 8.80
C GLY A 36 -3.89 1.27 9.09
N LEU A 37 -3.64 0.41 8.09
CA LEU A 37 -3.49 -1.03 8.28
C LEU A 37 -2.04 -1.36 8.66
N LYS A 38 -1.84 -1.71 9.93
CA LYS A 38 -0.53 -2.01 10.53
C LYS A 38 -0.14 -3.47 10.33
N GLU A 39 1.16 -3.72 10.23
CA GLU A 39 1.74 -5.06 10.35
C GLU A 39 1.34 -5.72 11.69
N MET A 40 1.20 -7.04 11.68
CA MET A 40 0.94 -7.80 12.90
C MET A 40 2.24 -8.39 13.40
N GLN A 41 2.53 -8.13 14.68
CA GLN A 41 3.67 -8.73 15.37
C GLN A 41 3.63 -10.26 15.25
N PRO A 42 4.80 -10.92 15.28
CA PRO A 42 4.88 -12.36 15.26
C PRO A 42 4.05 -12.96 16.40
N ALA A 43 2.95 -13.63 16.05
CA ALA A 43 2.45 -14.72 16.87
C ALA A 43 3.44 -15.88 16.71
N ALA A 44 3.52 -16.78 17.71
CA ALA A 44 4.55 -17.83 17.83
C ALA A 44 4.90 -18.63 16.55
N GLU A 45 4.02 -18.63 15.53
CA GLU A 45 4.20 -19.34 14.26
C GLU A 45 3.75 -18.53 13.01
N SER A 46 3.47 -17.22 13.13
CA SER A 46 3.20 -16.41 11.93
C SER A 46 3.34 -14.93 12.20
N TYR A 47 3.80 -14.19 11.19
CA TYR A 47 3.83 -12.74 11.19
C TYR A 47 3.25 -12.21 9.87
N THR A 48 2.60 -11.05 9.92
CA THR A 48 2.03 -10.41 8.73
C THR A 48 2.71 -9.08 8.51
N VAL A 49 3.33 -8.90 7.35
CA VAL A 49 4.09 -7.70 7.00
C VAL A 49 3.66 -7.17 5.64
N TRP A 50 4.01 -5.92 5.38
CA TRP A 50 3.94 -5.35 4.04
C TRP A 50 5.14 -5.81 3.22
N ALA A 51 4.87 -6.55 2.14
CA ALA A 51 5.84 -6.93 1.13
C ALA A 51 5.71 -5.99 -0.09
N PHE A 52 6.83 -5.76 -0.76
CA PHE A 52 6.92 -4.88 -1.93
C PHE A 52 7.40 -5.69 -3.11
N GLY A 53 6.83 -5.43 -4.28
CA GLY A 53 7.31 -6.04 -5.51
C GLY A 53 6.95 -5.24 -6.73
N ASP A 54 7.40 -5.71 -7.89
CA ASP A 54 6.98 -5.19 -9.18
C ASP A 54 5.67 -5.86 -9.65
N GLY A 55 5.12 -5.39 -10.78
CA GLY A 55 3.97 -5.99 -11.44
C GLY A 55 4.19 -7.43 -11.95
N GLU A 56 5.41 -7.96 -11.88
CA GLU A 56 5.75 -9.35 -12.21
C GLU A 56 5.88 -10.23 -10.95
N ARG A 57 5.62 -9.67 -9.76
CA ARG A 57 5.73 -10.31 -8.44
C ARG A 57 7.16 -10.63 -8.02
N ASN A 58 8.16 -9.97 -8.58
CA ASN A 58 9.50 -10.01 -8.02
C ASN A 58 9.50 -9.22 -6.71
N SER A 59 9.84 -9.87 -5.60
CA SER A 59 9.88 -9.21 -4.29
C SER A 59 11.12 -8.34 -4.19
N PHE A 60 10.93 -7.07 -3.82
CA PHE A 60 12.01 -6.24 -3.35
C PHE A 60 12.36 -6.66 -1.93
N HIS A 61 13.64 -6.92 -1.69
CA HIS A 61 14.12 -7.31 -0.38
C HIS A 61 14.07 -6.08 0.55
N ARG A 62 12.97 -5.96 1.31
CA ARG A 62 12.74 -5.16 2.53
C ARG A 62 13.05 -3.66 2.53
N ASP A 63 13.64 -3.10 1.48
CA ASP A 63 14.20 -1.74 1.50
C ASP A 63 13.53 -0.90 0.40
N VAL A 64 12.39 -0.27 0.73
CA VAL A 64 11.58 0.49 -0.25
C VAL A 64 12.32 1.68 -0.85
N ASP A 65 13.38 2.14 -0.18
CA ASP A 65 14.20 3.29 -0.54
C ASP A 65 15.40 2.95 -1.42
N LEU A 66 15.76 1.67 -1.54
CA LEU A 66 16.89 1.20 -2.37
C LEU A 66 16.47 0.76 -3.77
N VAL A 67 15.17 0.68 -4.04
CA VAL A 67 14.61 0.27 -5.33
C VAL A 67 14.60 1.46 -6.28
N SER A 68 15.33 1.35 -7.39
CA SER A 68 15.26 2.31 -8.49
C SER A 68 14.00 2.06 -9.31
N VAL A 69 13.08 3.03 -9.31
CA VAL A 69 11.84 3.01 -10.11
C VAL A 69 11.97 3.89 -11.34
N LYS A 70 11.40 3.45 -12.46
CA LYS A 70 11.34 4.17 -13.74
C LYS A 70 9.90 4.53 -14.08
N ASP A 71 9.75 5.45 -15.02
CA ASP A 71 8.44 5.79 -15.56
C ASP A 71 7.81 4.56 -16.23
N GLY A 72 6.55 4.28 -15.89
CA GLY A 72 5.81 3.10 -16.33
C GLY A 72 5.96 1.86 -15.45
N ASP A 73 6.84 1.86 -14.44
CA ASP A 73 6.94 0.73 -13.51
C ASP A 73 5.66 0.59 -12.68
N ILE A 74 5.24 -0.66 -12.47
CA ILE A 74 4.15 -1.01 -11.56
C ILE A 74 4.77 -1.48 -10.26
N ILE A 75 4.43 -0.82 -9.15
CA ILE A 75 4.86 -1.19 -7.81
C ILE A 75 3.68 -1.71 -7.01
N GLU A 76 3.79 -2.93 -6.51
CA GLU A 76 2.78 -3.61 -5.72
C GLU A 76 3.12 -3.55 -4.22
N PHE A 77 2.09 -3.27 -3.42
CA PHE A 77 2.12 -3.30 -1.97
C PHE A 77 1.23 -4.43 -1.48
N LEU A 78 1.83 -5.50 -0.97
CA LEU A 78 1.15 -6.75 -0.63
C LEU A 78 1.13 -6.94 0.89
N TYR A 79 -0.06 -7.14 1.46
CA TYR A 79 -0.20 -7.47 2.88
C TYR A 79 -0.10 -8.99 3.06
N THR A 80 1.11 -9.46 3.36
CA THR A 80 1.47 -10.88 3.25
C THR A 80 1.67 -11.52 4.61
N ARG A 81 1.05 -12.68 4.81
CA ARG A 81 1.22 -13.52 6.00
C ARG A 81 2.28 -14.57 5.75
N PHE A 82 3.34 -14.55 6.55
CA PHE A 82 4.37 -15.58 6.61
C PHE A 82 4.04 -16.57 7.73
N LYS A 83 4.29 -17.85 7.49
CA LYS A 83 4.18 -18.96 8.44
C LYS A 83 5.56 -19.51 8.72
#